data_AF-A0A7S0WC79-F1
#
_entry.id   AF-A0A7S0WC79-F1
#
_cell.length_a   1.000
_cell.length_b   1.000
_cell.length_c   1.000
_cell.angle_alpha   90.00
_cell.angle_beta   90.00
_cell.angle_gamma   90.00
#
_symmetry.space_group_name_H-M   'P 1'
#
loop_
_entity.id
_entity.type
_entity.pdbx_description
1 polymer ?
#
loop_
_entity_poly.entity_id
_entity_poly.type
_entity_poly.pdbx_seq_one_letter_code
_entity_poly.pdbx_strand_id
1 'polypeptide(L)'
;RQTIRVTSGTSRRVTTLKYSEAGTLQLVGSVKDSRLAGAVGSCVGVDDGKSRTYTYVVSSQMKGGTLSILDSSEFGAPQFIVGMHAGGDREDWLDWSPHAHEDLRGASDVSVFGDDAYIAASDAGAIVVVDVRDVERPVVKDKLAS
;
A
#
# COMPACT_ATOMS: atom_id res chain seq x y z
N ARG A 1 4.97 14.67 13.18
CA ARG A 1 5.22 15.16 11.80
C ARG A 1 4.16 14.55 10.90
N GLN A 2 3.41 15.37 10.15
CA GLN A 2 2.35 14.87 9.27
C GLN A 2 2.90 14.66 7.86
N THR A 3 2.49 13.55 7.27
CA THR A 3 3.03 13.03 6.02
C THR A 3 1.85 12.77 5.09
N ILE A 4 1.81 13.47 3.95
CA ILE A 4 0.71 13.39 2.99
C ILE A 4 1.17 12.52 1.82
N ARG A 5 0.25 11.69 1.30
CA ARG A 5 0.49 10.86 0.11
C ARG A 5 -0.47 11.27 -0.98
N VAL A 6 0.07 11.42 -2.19
CA VAL A 6 -0.71 11.66 -3.39
C VAL A 6 -0.45 10.49 -4.32
N THR A 7 -1.50 9.72 -4.60
CA THR A 7 -1.48 8.64 -5.57
C THR A 7 -2.00 9.12 -6.91
N SER A 8 -1.48 8.54 -7.98
CA SER A 8 -2.04 8.71 -9.30
C SER A 8 -1.95 7.38 -10.03
N GLY A 9 -3.09 6.69 -10.15
CA GLY A 9 -3.16 5.41 -10.86
C GLY A 9 -2.80 5.52 -12.34
N THR A 10 -3.13 6.63 -13.00
CA THR A 10 -2.83 6.84 -14.44
C THR A 10 -1.34 7.08 -14.68
N SER A 11 -0.70 7.90 -13.84
CA SER A 11 0.74 8.13 -13.94
C SER A 11 1.58 7.05 -13.26
N ARG A 12 0.92 6.10 -12.58
CA ARG A 12 1.47 4.96 -11.83
C ARG A 12 2.52 5.44 -10.83
N ARG A 13 2.15 6.49 -10.10
CA ARG A 13 3.06 7.23 -9.24
C ARG A 13 2.45 7.41 -7.86
N VAL A 14 3.31 7.26 -6.87
CA VAL A 14 3.03 7.64 -5.47
C VAL A 14 4.01 8.73 -5.12
N THR A 15 3.48 9.87 -4.67
CA THR A 15 4.25 11.03 -4.26
C THR A 15 4.11 11.23 -2.76
N THR A 16 5.24 11.38 -2.10
CA THR A 16 5.39 11.56 -0.67
C THR A 16 5.63 13.04 -0.42
N LEU A 17 4.71 13.69 0.30
CA LEU A 17 4.84 15.07 0.75
C LEU A 17 4.96 15.10 2.28
N LYS A 18 5.69 16.07 2.80
CA LYS A 18 5.82 16.34 4.24
C LYS A 18 5.22 17.69 4.54
N TYR A 19 4.47 17.77 5.63
CA TYR A 19 4.02 19.03 6.19
C TYR A 19 4.93 19.46 7.34
N SER A 20 5.47 20.67 7.26
CA SER A 20 6.30 21.25 8.31
C SER A 20 5.43 21.95 9.36
N GLU A 21 5.96 22.13 10.57
CA GLU A 21 5.29 22.92 11.62
C GLU A 21 5.13 24.39 11.23
N ALA A 22 5.96 24.88 10.29
CA ALA A 22 5.84 26.21 9.70
C ALA A 22 4.72 26.31 8.65
N GLY A 23 3.92 25.26 8.46
CA GLY A 23 2.77 25.25 7.56
C GLY A 23 3.10 25.02 6.09
N THR A 24 4.33 24.57 5.78
CA THR A 24 4.77 24.36 4.40
C THR A 24 4.72 22.89 3.98
N LEU A 25 4.34 22.65 2.73
CA LEU A 25 4.45 21.34 2.09
C LEU A 25 5.78 21.21 1.37
N GLN A 26 6.49 20.12 1.63
CA GLN A 26 7.75 19.79 0.99
C GLN A 26 7.62 18.46 0.27
N LEU A 27 8.01 18.42 -1.01
CA LEU A 27 8.16 17.17 -1.73
C LEU A 27 9.26 16.36 -1.06
N VAL A 28 8.93 15.16 -0.60
CA VAL A 28 9.90 14.20 -0.08
C VAL A 28 10.43 13.33 -1.20
N GLY A 29 9.56 12.80 -2.06
CA GLY A 29 10.00 11.98 -3.18
C GLY A 29 8.84 11.40 -3.95
N SER A 30 9.14 10.65 -5.00
CA SER A 30 8.12 9.98 -5.80
C SER A 30 8.63 8.64 -6.32
N VAL A 31 7.79 7.62 -6.25
CA VAL A 31 8.01 6.34 -6.95
C VAL A 31 7.11 6.32 -8.16
N LYS A 32 7.69 6.08 -9.34
CA LYS A 32 6.94 5.74 -10.54
C LYS A 32 7.25 4.30 -10.89
N ASP A 33 6.22 3.46 -10.88
CA ASP A 33 6.39 2.03 -11.09
C ASP A 33 5.17 1.49 -11.84
N SER A 34 5.38 0.60 -12.82
CA SER A 34 4.28 -0.01 -13.56
C SER A 34 3.31 -0.76 -12.64
N ARG A 35 3.80 -1.28 -11.51
CA ARG A 35 3.06 -2.00 -10.47
C ARG A 35 2.08 -1.13 -9.69
N LEU A 36 2.16 0.20 -9.82
CA LEU A 36 1.23 1.16 -9.21
C LEU A 36 0.11 1.59 -10.17
N ALA A 37 -0.11 0.85 -11.26
CA ALA A 37 -1.20 1.13 -12.18
C ALA A 37 -2.55 1.01 -11.48
N GLY A 38 -3.35 2.07 -11.57
CA GLY A 38 -4.64 2.11 -10.88
C GLY A 38 -4.55 2.26 -9.36
N ALA A 39 -3.44 2.78 -8.83
CA ALA A 39 -3.34 3.21 -7.43
C ALA A 39 -4.50 4.17 -7.07
N VAL A 40 -5.22 3.86 -5.99
CA VAL A 40 -6.43 4.57 -5.56
C VAL A 40 -6.39 4.98 -4.08
N GLY A 41 -5.87 4.13 -3.20
CA GLY A 41 -5.76 4.41 -1.76
C GLY A 41 -4.31 4.33 -1.29
N SER A 42 -3.96 5.12 -0.28
CA SER A 42 -2.64 5.00 0.34
C SER A 42 -2.61 5.56 1.75
N CYS A 43 -1.78 4.97 2.60
CA CYS A 43 -1.49 5.49 3.93
C CYS A 43 -0.03 5.30 4.31
N VAL A 44 0.34 5.89 5.45
CA VAL A 44 1.59 5.60 6.16
C VAL A 44 1.17 4.89 7.43
N GLY A 45 1.78 3.75 7.73
CA GLY A 45 1.51 3.05 8.98
C GLY A 45 1.81 3.94 10.18
N VAL A 46 1.01 3.83 11.23
CA VAL A 46 1.25 4.55 12.48
C VAL A 46 1.37 3.52 13.59
N ASP A 47 2.42 3.66 14.40
CA ASP A 47 2.65 2.80 15.57
C ASP A 47 3.04 3.66 16.77
N ASP A 48 2.24 3.58 17.84
CA ASP A 48 2.45 4.30 19.10
C ASP A 48 2.96 5.75 18.95
N GLY A 49 2.28 6.54 18.10
CA GLY A 49 2.61 7.96 17.85
C GLY A 49 3.84 8.21 16.98
N LYS A 50 4.51 7.17 16.48
CA LYS A 50 5.59 7.25 15.48
C LYS A 50 5.04 6.84 14.11
N SER A 51 5.23 7.69 13.10
CA SER A 51 4.97 7.29 11.72
C SER A 51 5.92 6.15 11.36
N ARG A 52 5.37 5.02 10.93
CA ARG A 52 6.13 3.98 10.25
C ARG A 52 6.72 4.58 8.99
N THR A 53 7.83 3.99 8.61
CA THR A 53 8.67 4.45 7.54
C THR A 53 8.15 4.05 6.16
N TYR A 54 7.18 3.13 6.13
CA TYR A 54 6.64 2.53 4.92
C TYR A 54 5.36 3.21 4.46
N THR A 55 5.20 3.28 3.14
CA THR A 55 3.98 3.71 2.47
C THR A 55 3.25 2.48 1.95
N TYR A 56 1.97 2.38 2.28
CA TYR A 56 1.09 1.31 1.83
C TYR A 56 0.16 1.89 0.79
N VAL A 57 0.03 1.21 -0.34
CA VAL A 57 -0.74 1.69 -1.50
C VAL A 57 -1.60 0.56 -2.00
N VAL A 58 -2.86 0.83 -2.28
CA VAL A 58 -3.75 -0.13 -2.94
C VAL A 58 -4.07 0.29 -4.36
N SER A 59 -4.11 -0.68 -5.26
CA SER A 59 -4.39 -0.45 -6.68
C SER A 59 -5.54 -1.33 -7.15
N SER A 60 -6.70 -0.74 -7.44
CA SER A 60 -7.93 -1.49 -7.76
C SER A 60 -7.91 -2.13 -9.14
N GLN A 61 -7.23 -1.52 -10.11
CA GLN A 61 -7.23 -1.98 -11.51
C GLN A 61 -6.22 -3.11 -11.77
N MET A 62 -5.28 -3.33 -10.86
CA MET A 62 -4.27 -4.39 -10.97
C MET A 62 -4.89 -5.72 -10.58
N LYS A 63 -5.43 -6.46 -11.56
CA LYS A 63 -5.90 -7.85 -11.42
C LYS A 63 -6.95 -8.06 -10.32
N GLY A 64 -7.79 -7.05 -10.14
CA GLY A 64 -8.81 -7.03 -9.09
C GLY A 64 -8.36 -6.28 -7.85
N GLY A 65 -7.10 -6.03 -7.57
CA GLY A 65 -6.71 -5.31 -6.36
C GLY A 65 -5.31 -5.68 -5.89
N THR A 66 -4.61 -4.74 -5.27
CA THR A 66 -3.29 -5.00 -4.69
C THR A 66 -3.11 -4.30 -3.37
N LEU A 67 -2.20 -4.81 -2.55
CA LEU A 67 -1.48 -4.06 -1.52
C LEU A 67 -0.01 -3.97 -1.95
N SER A 68 0.53 -2.76 -2.09
CA SER A 68 1.92 -2.51 -2.40
C SER A 68 2.58 -1.77 -1.24
N ILE A 69 3.74 -2.23 -0.79
CA ILE A 69 4.51 -1.63 0.29
C ILE A 69 5.77 -0.99 -0.30
N LEU A 70 6.02 0.26 0.08
CA LEU A 70 7.17 1.02 -0.35
C LEU A 70 7.96 1.50 0.87
N ASP A 71 9.28 1.39 0.82
CA ASP A 71 10.15 2.11 1.74
C ASP A 71 10.08 3.61 1.42
N SER A 72 9.77 4.42 2.43
CA SER A 72 9.81 5.88 2.36
C SER A 72 10.65 6.48 3.49
N SER A 73 11.63 5.72 3.98
CA SER A 73 12.62 6.11 5.00
C SER A 73 13.50 7.25 4.55
N GLU A 74 13.96 7.16 3.31
CA GLU A 74 14.89 8.09 2.73
C GLU A 74 14.16 9.15 1.92
N PHE A 75 14.53 10.41 2.17
CA PHE A 75 14.07 11.54 1.37
C PHE A 75 14.64 11.44 -0.04
N GLY A 76 13.80 11.63 -1.05
CA GLY A 76 14.16 11.67 -2.46
C GLY A 76 14.17 10.30 -3.14
N ALA A 77 14.25 9.21 -2.37
CA ALA A 77 14.45 7.86 -2.90
C ALA A 77 13.51 6.81 -2.30
N PRO A 78 12.17 7.00 -2.32
CA PRO A 78 11.27 5.92 -1.94
C PRO A 78 11.44 4.71 -2.88
N GLN A 79 11.35 3.49 -2.35
CA GLN A 79 11.61 2.25 -3.08
C GLN A 79 10.46 1.26 -2.93
N PHE A 80 10.14 0.53 -3.99
CA PHE A 80 9.16 -0.57 -3.90
C PHE A 80 9.78 -1.77 -3.19
N ILE A 81 9.10 -2.31 -2.18
CA ILE A 81 9.52 -3.50 -1.43
C ILE A 81 8.81 -4.72 -2.00
N VAL A 82 7.49 -4.79 -1.83
CA VAL A 82 6.67 -5.97 -2.18
C VAL A 82 5.26 -5.58 -2.60
N GLY A 83 4.62 -6.44 -3.38
CA GLY A 83 3.20 -6.36 -3.74
C GLY A 83 2.45 -7.65 -3.40
N MET A 84 1.21 -7.52 -2.96
CA MET A 84 0.27 -8.61 -2.68
C MET A 84 -0.92 -8.47 -3.63
N HIS A 85 -1.16 -9.45 -4.50
CA HIS A 85 -2.15 -9.33 -5.60
C HIS A 85 -3.40 -10.14 -5.32
N ALA A 86 -4.54 -9.60 -5.75
CA ALA A 86 -5.82 -10.28 -5.75
C ALA A 86 -5.93 -11.44 -6.77
N GLY A 87 -4.99 -11.53 -7.71
CA GLY A 87 -5.05 -12.45 -8.85
C GLY A 87 -4.74 -13.93 -8.56
N GLY A 88 -4.37 -14.29 -7.33
CA GLY A 88 -3.90 -15.64 -6.98
C GLY A 88 -2.62 -16.07 -7.72
N ASP A 89 -2.22 -17.32 -7.51
CA ASP A 89 -0.95 -17.96 -7.94
C ASP A 89 -0.81 -18.16 -9.46
N ARG A 90 -1.14 -17.15 -10.28
CA ARG A 90 -0.85 -17.20 -11.70
C ARG A 90 0.65 -17.07 -11.92
N GLU A 91 1.26 -18.16 -12.39
CA GLU A 91 2.71 -18.36 -12.57
C GLU A 91 3.45 -17.17 -13.19
N ASP A 92 2.85 -16.53 -14.19
CA ASP A 92 3.43 -15.40 -14.93
C ASP A 92 3.74 -14.14 -14.08
N TRP A 93 3.22 -14.05 -12.86
CA TRP A 93 3.32 -12.86 -12.00
C TRP A 93 3.85 -13.17 -10.59
N LEU A 94 4.24 -14.42 -10.31
CA LEU A 94 4.72 -14.87 -9.00
C LEU A 94 5.99 -14.16 -8.55
N ASP A 95 6.87 -13.75 -9.49
CA ASP A 95 8.21 -13.19 -9.20
C ASP A 95 8.21 -11.94 -8.31
N TRP A 96 7.11 -11.19 -8.23
CA TRP A 96 7.02 -10.00 -7.37
C TRP A 96 5.78 -9.98 -6.47
N SER A 97 5.03 -11.10 -6.43
CA SER A 97 3.78 -11.25 -5.67
C SER A 97 3.69 -12.55 -4.88
N PRO A 98 4.68 -12.89 -4.05
CA PRO A 98 4.76 -14.19 -3.37
C PRO A 98 3.65 -14.44 -2.32
N HIS A 99 2.80 -13.43 -2.05
CA HIS A 99 1.77 -13.47 -1.02
C HIS A 99 0.36 -13.19 -1.57
N ALA A 100 0.17 -13.36 -2.89
CA ALA A 100 -1.12 -13.11 -3.55
C ALA A 100 -2.30 -13.74 -2.79
N HIS A 101 -3.40 -12.98 -2.66
CA HIS A 101 -4.58 -13.42 -1.93
C HIS A 101 -5.85 -12.86 -2.56
N GLU A 102 -6.78 -13.74 -2.94
CA GLU A 102 -8.01 -13.36 -3.65
C GLU A 102 -8.93 -12.43 -2.86
N ASP A 103 -8.80 -12.39 -1.53
CA ASP A 103 -9.59 -11.49 -0.70
C ASP A 103 -9.27 -10.00 -0.96
N LEU A 104 -8.16 -9.67 -1.62
CA LEU A 104 -7.85 -8.29 -2.01
C LEU A 104 -8.63 -7.79 -3.23
N ARG A 105 -9.57 -8.58 -3.79
CA ARG A 105 -10.36 -8.14 -4.94
C ARG A 105 -11.21 -6.89 -4.58
N GLY A 106 -11.18 -5.91 -5.46
CA GLY A 106 -11.66 -4.55 -5.28
C GLY A 106 -10.89 -3.70 -4.27
N ALA A 107 -9.61 -3.97 -3.98
CA ALA A 107 -8.85 -3.16 -3.02
C ALA A 107 -8.94 -1.66 -3.38
N SER A 108 -9.55 -0.89 -2.50
CA SER A 108 -10.02 0.48 -2.76
C SER A 108 -9.45 1.51 -1.79
N ASP A 109 -9.21 1.10 -0.54
CA ASP A 109 -8.50 1.93 0.43
C ASP A 109 -7.71 1.07 1.43
N VAL A 110 -6.75 1.70 2.11
CA VAL A 110 -5.90 1.04 3.12
C VAL A 110 -5.63 1.96 4.30
N SER A 111 -5.77 1.41 5.51
CA SER A 111 -5.32 2.02 6.76
C SER A 111 -4.39 1.06 7.48
N VAL A 112 -3.40 1.56 8.20
CA VAL A 112 -2.43 0.73 8.94
C VAL A 112 -2.30 1.24 10.35
N PHE A 113 -2.50 0.34 11.32
CA PHE A 113 -2.34 0.63 12.74
C PHE A 113 -1.56 -0.49 13.43
N GLY A 114 -0.48 -0.12 14.10
CA GLY A 114 0.48 -1.10 14.61
C GLY A 114 0.94 -2.00 13.46
N ASP A 115 0.81 -3.30 13.68
CA ASP A 115 1.27 -4.36 12.79
C ASP A 115 0.27 -4.82 11.73
N ASP A 116 -0.91 -4.19 11.68
CA ASP A 116 -2.01 -4.62 10.84
C ASP A 116 -2.37 -3.57 9.79
N ALA A 117 -2.46 -4.02 8.54
CA ALA A 117 -3.06 -3.27 7.44
C ALA A 117 -4.51 -3.72 7.23
N TYR A 118 -5.42 -2.76 7.25
CA TYR A 118 -6.86 -2.92 7.03
C TYR A 118 -7.19 -2.41 5.64
N ILE A 119 -7.67 -3.30 4.78
CA ILE A 119 -7.89 -3.02 3.37
C ILE A 119 -9.36 -3.18 3.06
N ALA A 120 -9.97 -2.13 2.53
CA ALA A 120 -11.34 -2.20 2.01
C ALA A 120 -11.32 -2.83 0.62
N ALA A 121 -11.87 -4.03 0.49
CA ALA A 121 -11.88 -4.84 -0.73
C ALA A 121 -13.32 -4.94 -1.27
N SER A 122 -13.68 -4.06 -2.22
CA SER A 122 -15.07 -3.88 -2.65
C SER A 122 -15.64 -5.10 -3.36
N ASP A 123 -14.84 -5.77 -4.19
CA ASP A 123 -15.31 -6.90 -5.00
C ASP A 123 -15.33 -8.19 -4.16
N ALA A 124 -14.47 -8.29 -3.14
CA ALA A 124 -14.52 -9.32 -2.13
C ALA A 124 -15.63 -9.09 -1.08
N GLY A 125 -16.19 -7.88 -1.00
CA GLY A 125 -17.19 -7.51 0.00
C GLY A 125 -16.67 -7.58 1.44
N ALA A 126 -15.40 -7.23 1.66
CA ALA A 126 -14.73 -7.46 2.93
C ALA A 126 -13.75 -6.35 3.35
N ILE A 127 -13.48 -6.29 4.65
CA ILE A 127 -12.25 -5.69 5.19
C ILE A 127 -11.25 -6.80 5.41
N VAL A 128 -10.13 -6.75 4.69
CA VAL A 128 -9.03 -7.73 4.82
C VAL A 128 -8.00 -7.19 5.80
N VAL A 129 -7.58 -8.03 6.75
CA VAL A 129 -6.53 -7.72 7.71
C VAL A 129 -5.25 -8.43 7.29
N VAL A 130 -4.18 -7.68 7.14
CA VAL A 130 -2.87 -8.17 6.68
C VAL A 130 -1.81 -7.87 7.73
N ASP A 131 -1.11 -8.90 8.18
CA ASP A 131 0.13 -8.77 8.95
C ASP A 131 1.18 -8.05 8.12
N VAL A 132 1.71 -6.95 8.64
CA VAL A 132 2.80 -6.19 8.02
C VAL A 132 3.97 -5.98 8.97
N ARG A 133 4.13 -6.87 9.97
CA ARG A 133 5.33 -6.92 10.84
C ARG A 133 6.61 -7.08 10.04
N ASP A 134 6.61 -8.08 9.16
CA ASP A 134 7.64 -8.29 8.16
C ASP A 134 7.12 -7.71 6.84
N VAL A 135 7.62 -6.53 6.47
CA VAL A 135 7.18 -5.82 5.28
C VAL A 135 7.62 -6.48 3.98
N GLU A 136 8.61 -7.38 4.01
CA GLU A 136 8.99 -8.18 2.85
C GLU A 136 8.07 -9.39 2.69
N ARG A 137 7.38 -9.78 3.78
CA ARG A 137 6.53 -10.96 3.83
C ARG A 137 5.17 -10.70 4.48
N PRO A 138 4.34 -9.82 3.91
CA PRO A 138 2.99 -9.58 4.42
C PRO A 138 2.12 -10.83 4.30
N VAL A 139 1.25 -11.07 5.29
CA VAL A 139 0.38 -12.27 5.35
C VAL A 139 -1.04 -11.88 5.72
N VAL A 140 -2.03 -12.36 4.97
CA VAL A 140 -3.44 -12.19 5.34
C VAL A 140 -3.71 -12.95 6.66
N LYS A 141 -4.20 -12.24 7.69
CA LYS A 141 -4.54 -12.80 9.00
C LYS A 141 -6.00 -13.18 9.11
N ASP A 142 -6.86 -12.27 8.66
CA ASP A 142 -8.30 -12.33 8.89
C ASP A 142 -9.06 -11.56 7.82
N LYS A 143 -10.36 -11.82 7.72
CA LYS A 143 -11.27 -11.02 6.90
C LYS A 143 -12.63 -10.89 7.57
N LEU A 144 -13.16 -9.67 7.52
CA LEU A 144 -14.53 -9.39 7.91
C LEU A 144 -15.35 -9.17 6.64
N ALA A 145 -16.15 -10.18 6.26
CA ALA A 145 -17.04 -10.12 5.12
C ALA A 145 -18.45 -9.67 5.52
N SER A 146 -19.14 -8.95 4.63
CA SER A 146 -20.56 -8.62 4.75
C SER A 146 -21.45 -9.65 4.08
#